data_AF-E9I5R6-F1
#
_entry.id   AF-E9I5R6-F1
#
_cell.length_a   1.000
_cell.length_b   1.000
_cell.length_c   1.000
_cell.angle_alpha   90.00
_cell.angle_beta   90.00
_cell.angle_gamma   90.00
#
_symmetry.space_group_name_H-M   'P 1'
#
loop_
_entity.id
_entity.type
_entity.pdbx_description
1 polymer ?
#
loop_
_entity_poly.entity_id
_entity_poly.type
_entity_poly.pdbx_seq_one_letter_code
_entity_poly.pdbx_strand_id
1 'polypeptide(L)'
;MMVEFAKDPSRNLPVKNNLIRAVQRKKQPKFPKNPTDLHFDWDQYGSCIPDGYFRRDIAITSRERVDRHLIFATDYQLSLLRKAKRWYGDGTFFICPGPFYQVFGIHVFIRHGTLSKQVSNAVTITPQVPVITILMSGKRKKDYVAVFAAVLELLSQDGKQPKVMEFMMDFEAAMWQ
;
A
#
# COMPACT_ATOMS: atom_id res chain seq x y z
N MET A 1 -1.60 -28.23 17.37
CA MET A 1 -0.59 -28.91 16.54
C MET A 1 -0.67 -28.34 15.13
N MET A 2 0.20 -27.39 14.77
CA MET A 2 0.27 -26.89 13.38
C MET A 2 0.84 -28.00 12.52
N VAL A 3 0.08 -28.46 11.53
CA VAL A 3 0.58 -29.40 10.52
C VAL A 3 1.45 -28.59 9.58
N GLU A 4 2.75 -28.52 9.87
CA GLU A 4 3.72 -28.05 8.89
C GLU A 4 3.71 -29.01 7.71
N PHE A 5 3.31 -28.50 6.53
CA PHE A 5 3.47 -29.23 5.28
C PHE A 5 4.97 -29.34 4.99
N ALA A 6 5.58 -30.43 5.44
CA ALA A 6 6.99 -30.74 5.24
C ALA A 6 7.37 -30.74 3.75
N LYS A 7 8.65 -30.49 3.47
CA LYS A 7 9.22 -30.55 2.10
C LYS A 7 9.09 -31.96 1.50
N ASP A 8 9.13 -32.98 2.36
CA ASP A 8 8.80 -34.39 2.09
C ASP A 8 7.69 -34.87 3.04
N PRO A 9 6.40 -34.69 2.68
CA PRO A 9 5.30 -35.28 3.41
C PRO A 9 5.32 -36.82 3.27
N SER A 10 4.63 -37.53 4.17
CA SER A 10 4.34 -38.95 3.95
C SER A 10 3.68 -39.17 2.58
N ARG A 11 3.84 -40.36 1.99
CA ARG A 11 3.52 -40.70 0.58
C ARG A 11 2.11 -40.30 0.08
N ASN A 12 1.17 -39.97 0.98
CA ASN A 12 -0.22 -39.60 0.70
C ASN A 12 -0.58 -38.15 1.05
N LEU A 13 0.37 -37.32 1.48
CA LEU A 13 0.14 -35.92 1.83
C LEU A 13 0.63 -34.98 0.71
N PRO A 14 -0.14 -33.95 0.33
CA PRO A 14 0.27 -33.02 -0.70
C PRO A 14 1.47 -32.18 -0.25
N VAL A 15 2.46 -32.03 -1.14
CA VAL A 15 3.60 -31.12 -0.94
C VAL A 15 3.09 -29.67 -0.95
N LYS A 16 3.47 -28.86 0.04
CA LYS A 16 3.07 -27.44 0.17
C LYS A 16 3.17 -26.67 -1.15
N ASN A 17 4.32 -26.80 -1.83
CA ASN A 17 4.59 -26.11 -3.09
C ASN A 17 3.65 -26.55 -4.22
N ASN A 18 3.27 -27.83 -4.26
CA ASN A 18 2.32 -28.34 -5.25
C ASN A 18 0.92 -27.80 -4.98
N LEU A 19 0.51 -27.72 -3.70
CA LEU A 19 -0.76 -27.10 -3.33
C LEU A 19 -0.80 -25.61 -3.71
N ILE A 20 0.26 -24.86 -3.39
CA ILE A 20 0.40 -23.44 -3.79
C ILE A 20 0.29 -23.30 -5.32
N ARG A 21 1.03 -24.12 -6.09
CA ARG A 21 0.98 -24.12 -7.56
C ARG A 21 -0.41 -24.46 -8.10
N ALA A 22 -1.09 -25.44 -7.52
CA ALA A 22 -2.44 -25.83 -7.94
C ALA A 22 -3.45 -24.70 -7.70
N VAL A 23 -3.38 -24.04 -6.55
CA VAL A 23 -4.21 -22.87 -6.23
C VAL A 23 -3.89 -21.71 -7.18
N GLN A 24 -2.60 -21.40 -7.38
CA GLN A 24 -2.16 -20.34 -8.30
C GLN A 24 -2.65 -20.61 -9.73
N ARG A 25 -2.48 -21.82 -10.25
CA ARG A 25 -2.96 -22.21 -11.59
C ARG A 25 -4.48 -22.06 -11.73
N LYS A 26 -5.26 -22.39 -10.69
CA LYS A 26 -6.72 -22.22 -10.72
C LYS A 26 -7.14 -20.75 -10.62
N LYS A 27 -6.35 -19.90 -9.95
CA LYS A 27 -6.59 -18.46 -9.84
C LYS A 27 -6.14 -17.71 -11.10
N GLN A 28 -5.05 -18.13 -11.74
CA GLN A 28 -4.37 -17.40 -12.82
C GLN A 28 -5.29 -16.96 -13.97
N PRO A 29 -6.27 -17.76 -14.45
CA PRO A 29 -7.17 -17.30 -15.52
C PRO A 29 -8.10 -16.15 -15.12
N LYS A 30 -8.29 -15.92 -13.82
CA LYS A 30 -9.18 -14.88 -13.27
C LYS A 30 -8.49 -13.53 -13.08
N PHE A 31 -7.16 -13.49 -13.20
CA PHE A 31 -6.37 -12.29 -12.99
C PHE A 31 -5.55 -12.00 -14.25
N PRO A 32 -5.47 -10.73 -14.68
CA PRO A 32 -4.53 -10.35 -15.71
C PRO A 32 -3.09 -10.67 -15.28
N LYS A 33 -2.20 -10.86 -16.26
CA LYS A 33 -0.78 -11.02 -15.97
C LYS A 33 -0.23 -9.72 -15.38
N ASN A 34 0.67 -9.83 -14.42
CA ASN A 34 1.39 -8.66 -13.90
C ASN A 34 2.09 -7.92 -15.07
N PRO A 35 2.12 -6.59 -15.04
CA PRO A 35 2.81 -5.82 -16.05
C PRO A 35 4.31 -6.13 -16.00
N THR A 36 4.97 -6.12 -17.16
CA THR A 36 6.42 -6.38 -17.28
C THR A 36 7.25 -5.11 -17.31
N ASP A 37 6.64 -3.99 -17.69
CA ASP A 37 7.22 -2.65 -17.78
C ASP A 37 6.18 -1.62 -17.36
N LEU A 38 6.54 -0.33 -17.39
CA LEU A 38 5.65 0.76 -16.95
C LEU A 38 4.65 1.22 -18.03
N HIS A 39 4.70 0.66 -19.25
CA HIS A 39 3.87 0.98 -20.41
C HIS A 39 2.70 0.01 -20.56
N PHE A 40 1.89 -0.11 -19.52
CA PHE A 40 0.68 -0.93 -19.54
C PHE A 40 -0.59 -0.08 -19.45
N ASP A 41 -1.73 -0.65 -19.79
CA ASP A 41 -3.02 0.00 -19.57
C ASP A 41 -3.59 -0.44 -18.22
N TRP A 42 -3.90 0.52 -17.34
CA TRP A 42 -4.45 0.21 -16.02
C TRP A 42 -5.84 -0.41 -16.11
N ASP A 43 -6.61 -0.09 -17.16
CA ASP A 43 -8.00 -0.55 -17.31
C ASP A 43 -8.08 -2.09 -17.42
N GLN A 44 -7.01 -2.74 -17.87
CA GLN A 44 -6.89 -4.21 -17.90
C GLN A 44 -6.95 -4.86 -16.51
N TYR A 45 -6.64 -4.10 -15.46
CA TYR A 45 -6.59 -4.54 -14.07
C TYR A 45 -7.83 -4.15 -13.27
N GLY A 46 -8.69 -3.26 -13.79
CA GLY A 46 -9.85 -2.73 -13.05
C GLY A 46 -10.77 -3.82 -12.50
N SER A 47 -11.03 -4.88 -13.27
CA SER A 47 -11.97 -5.95 -12.90
C SER A 47 -11.52 -6.82 -11.72
N CYS A 48 -10.23 -6.82 -11.38
CA CYS A 48 -9.70 -7.59 -10.25
C CYS A 48 -9.49 -6.75 -8.98
N ILE A 49 -9.75 -5.44 -9.05
CA ILE A 49 -9.58 -4.51 -7.96
C ILE A 49 -10.98 -4.05 -7.48
N PRO A 50 -11.24 -4.02 -6.17
CA PRO A 50 -12.52 -3.50 -5.68
C PRO A 50 -12.79 -2.06 -6.15
N ASP A 51 -14.03 -1.79 -6.51
CA ASP A 51 -14.46 -0.46 -6.96
C ASP A 51 -14.10 0.61 -5.92
N GLY A 52 -13.57 1.73 -6.42
CA GLY A 52 -13.13 2.83 -5.58
C GLY A 52 -11.88 2.54 -4.73
N TYR A 53 -11.22 1.38 -4.86
CA TYR A 53 -9.94 1.17 -4.17
C TYR A 53 -8.76 1.81 -4.93
N PHE A 54 -8.74 1.70 -6.25
CA PHE A 54 -7.80 2.43 -7.08
C PHE A 54 -8.18 3.92 -7.15
N ARG A 55 -7.21 4.82 -6.96
CA ARG A 55 -7.46 6.26 -6.86
C ARG A 55 -6.79 7.09 -7.92
N ARG A 56 -5.57 6.72 -8.31
CA ARG A 56 -4.80 7.53 -9.27
C ARG A 56 -3.70 6.74 -9.94
N ASP A 57 -3.53 7.01 -11.23
CA ASP A 57 -2.33 6.71 -12.00
C ASP A 57 -1.54 8.00 -12.20
N ILE A 58 -0.27 8.00 -11.83
CA ILE A 58 0.63 9.15 -11.95
C ILE A 58 1.79 8.74 -12.85
N ALA A 59 1.78 9.21 -14.09
CA ALA A 59 2.88 9.04 -15.02
C ALA A 59 3.78 10.29 -15.04
N ILE A 60 5.06 10.11 -14.75
CA ILE A 60 6.10 11.15 -14.82
C ILE A 60 7.03 10.78 -15.97
N THR A 61 6.87 11.46 -17.10
CA THR A 61 7.67 11.21 -18.30
C THR A 61 8.75 12.27 -18.45
N SER A 62 9.96 11.82 -18.73
CA SER A 62 11.10 12.64 -19.15
C SER A 62 11.74 12.02 -20.39
N ARG A 63 12.64 12.73 -21.07
CA ARG A 63 13.29 12.25 -22.30
C ARG A 63 13.96 10.88 -22.15
N GLU A 64 14.45 10.54 -20.95
CA GLU A 64 15.26 9.34 -20.70
C GLU A 64 14.54 8.29 -19.86
N ARG A 65 13.45 8.64 -19.18
CA ARG A 65 12.83 7.77 -18.19
C ARG A 65 11.34 8.07 -18.01
N VAL A 66 10.58 6.99 -17.89
CA VAL A 66 9.20 6.99 -17.43
C VAL A 66 9.18 6.44 -16.01
N ASP A 67 8.47 7.13 -15.13
CA ASP A 67 8.11 6.61 -13.82
C ASP A 67 6.60 6.64 -13.67
N ARG A 68 6.05 5.61 -13.03
CA ARG A 68 4.63 5.45 -12.84
C ARG A 68 4.36 5.09 -11.39
N HIS A 69 3.40 5.78 -10.80
CA HIS A 69 3.00 5.59 -9.41
C HIS A 69 1.50 5.38 -9.32
N LEU A 70 1.07 4.37 -8.58
CA LEU A 70 -0.33 3.99 -8.45
C LEU A 70 -0.79 4.14 -7.01
N ILE A 71 -1.85 4.91 -6.78
CA ILE A 71 -2.39 5.17 -5.45
C ILE A 71 -3.62 4.30 -5.21
N PHE A 72 -3.64 3.63 -4.05
CA PHE A 72 -4.74 2.80 -3.58
C PHE A 72 -5.18 3.22 -2.19
N ALA A 73 -6.49 3.42 -2.03
CA ALA A 73 -7.16 3.67 -0.76
C ALA A 73 -8.68 3.51 -0.92
N THR A 74 -9.36 3.13 0.15
CA THR A 74 -10.83 3.22 0.26
C THR A 74 -11.24 4.60 0.77
N ASP A 75 -12.51 4.99 0.60
CA ASP A 75 -13.02 6.27 1.10
C ASP A 75 -12.92 6.35 2.62
N TYR A 76 -13.14 5.21 3.28
CA TYR A 76 -12.97 5.09 4.73
C TYR A 76 -11.54 5.39 5.15
N GLN A 77 -10.55 4.80 4.48
CA GLN A 77 -9.14 5.05 4.78
C GLN A 77 -8.73 6.52 4.50
N LEU A 78 -9.18 7.12 3.40
CA LEU A 78 -8.98 8.55 3.13
C LEU A 78 -9.62 9.42 4.22
N SER A 79 -10.79 9.03 4.71
CA SER A 79 -11.46 9.73 5.82
C SER A 79 -10.68 9.66 7.13
N LEU A 80 -10.02 8.54 7.41
CA LEU A 80 -9.16 8.36 8.58
C LEU A 80 -7.91 9.23 8.46
N LEU A 81 -7.24 9.18 7.30
CA LEU A 81 -6.04 9.97 7.04
C LEU A 81 -6.32 11.47 7.17
N ARG A 82 -7.45 11.93 6.63
CA ARG A 82 -7.89 13.34 6.72
C ARG A 82 -8.05 13.83 8.17
N LYS A 83 -8.52 12.96 9.06
CA LYS A 83 -8.75 13.28 10.49
C LYS A 83 -7.47 13.20 11.32
N ALA A 84 -6.48 12.42 10.88
CA ALA A 84 -5.25 12.19 11.62
C ALA A 84 -4.35 13.42 11.64
N LYS A 85 -3.80 13.73 12.82
CA LYS A 85 -2.84 14.82 13.02
C LYS A 85 -1.38 14.40 12.77
N ARG A 86 -1.10 13.10 12.87
CA ARG A 86 0.22 12.51 12.67
C ARG A 86 0.14 11.41 11.63
N TRP A 87 0.95 11.53 10.60
CA TRP A 87 1.09 10.52 9.57
C TRP A 87 2.44 9.82 9.72
N TYR A 88 2.52 8.58 9.25
CA TYR A 88 3.75 7.79 9.27
C TYR A 88 3.98 7.21 7.87
N GLY A 89 5.13 7.50 7.27
CA GLY A 89 5.51 6.99 5.95
C GLY A 89 6.49 5.84 6.08
N ASP A 90 6.26 4.76 5.34
CA ASP A 90 7.16 3.60 5.29
C ASP A 90 7.32 3.11 3.84
N GLY A 91 8.56 2.84 3.45
CA GLY A 91 8.91 2.33 2.12
C GLY A 91 9.37 0.88 2.20
N THR A 92 8.57 -0.04 1.67
CA THR A 92 8.94 -1.46 1.60
C THR A 92 9.44 -1.84 0.21
N PHE A 93 10.70 -2.30 0.12
CA PHE A 93 11.37 -2.62 -1.16
C PHE A 93 11.42 -4.12 -1.47
N PHE A 94 11.80 -4.96 -0.50
CA PHE A 94 12.15 -6.37 -0.72
C PHE A 94 11.05 -7.21 -1.38
N ILE A 95 9.78 -6.86 -1.14
CA ILE A 95 8.61 -7.58 -1.66
C ILE A 95 7.94 -6.87 -2.83
N CYS A 96 8.46 -5.74 -3.30
CA CYS A 96 7.83 -4.97 -4.36
C CYS A 96 8.04 -5.67 -5.71
N PRO A 97 6.96 -6.06 -6.43
CA PRO A 97 7.11 -6.70 -7.72
C PRO A 97 7.51 -5.67 -8.78
N GLY A 98 8.48 -6.05 -9.63
CA GLY A 98 8.75 -5.33 -10.87
C GLY A 98 7.46 -5.21 -11.71
N PRO A 99 7.27 -4.08 -12.43
CA PRO A 99 8.22 -3.01 -12.71
C PRO A 99 8.32 -1.92 -11.63
N PHE A 100 7.63 -2.08 -10.50
CA PHE A 100 7.71 -1.13 -9.39
C PHE A 100 8.93 -1.40 -8.52
N TYR A 101 9.39 -0.34 -7.85
CA TYR A 101 10.59 -0.38 -7.02
C TYR A 101 10.27 -0.46 -5.53
N GLN A 102 9.19 0.19 -5.10
CA GLN A 102 8.76 0.20 -3.69
C GLN A 102 7.25 0.22 -3.55
N VAL A 103 6.79 -0.36 -2.43
CA VAL A 103 5.46 -0.12 -1.88
C VAL A 103 5.63 0.94 -0.79
N PHE A 104 5.11 2.13 -1.01
CA PHE A 104 5.10 3.20 -0.02
C PHE A 104 3.74 3.23 0.70
N GLY A 105 3.77 3.03 2.01
CA GLY A 105 2.60 3.07 2.88
C GLY A 105 2.53 4.39 3.65
N ILE A 106 1.34 4.98 3.70
CA ILE A 106 1.02 6.03 4.68
C ILE A 106 0.11 5.43 5.73
N HIS A 107 0.53 5.53 6.98
CA HIS A 107 -0.11 4.92 8.13
C HIS A 107 -0.55 5.96 9.14
N VAL A 108 -1.57 5.61 9.90
CA VAL A 108 -2.04 6.38 11.05
C VAL A 108 -2.26 5.45 12.24
N PHE A 109 -2.05 5.97 13.45
CA PHE A 109 -2.46 5.28 14.68
C PHE A 109 -3.92 5.56 14.97
N ILE A 110 -4.72 4.50 15.12
CA ILE A 110 -6.11 4.63 15.55
C ILE A 110 -6.12 4.52 17.07
N ARG A 111 -6.49 5.61 17.76
CA ARG A 111 -6.81 5.55 19.19
C ARG A 111 -8.18 4.90 19.33
N HIS A 112 -8.23 3.66 19.79
CA HIS A 112 -9.49 3.12 20.32
C HIS A 112 -9.86 3.95 21.54
N GLY A 113 -11.07 4.51 21.54
CA GLY A 113 -11.62 5.19 22.69
C GLY A 113 -11.51 4.28 23.90
N THR A 114 -10.97 4.82 24.99
CA THR A 114 -10.75 4.14 26.25
C THR A 114 -12.00 3.36 26.63
N LEU A 115 -11.95 2.03 26.62
CA LEU A 115 -12.89 1.24 27.40
C LEU A 115 -12.57 1.54 28.87
N SER A 116 -13.26 2.57 29.37
CA SER A 116 -13.59 2.84 30.77
C SER A 116 -12.51 2.59 31.83
N LYS A 117 -12.12 3.70 32.49
CA LYS A 117 -12.01 3.84 33.94
C LYS A 117 -11.09 2.85 34.69
N GLN A 118 -10.04 3.43 35.28
CA GLN A 118 -9.47 2.99 36.56
C GLN A 118 -8.69 1.67 36.54
N VAL A 119 -7.71 1.53 35.65
CA VAL A 119 -6.53 0.71 35.93
C VAL A 119 -5.31 1.50 35.48
N SER A 120 -4.51 1.98 36.42
CA SER A 120 -3.32 2.83 36.20
C SER A 120 -2.18 2.16 35.40
N ASN A 121 -2.36 0.92 34.93
CA ASN A 121 -1.36 0.15 34.19
C ASN A 121 -1.87 -0.42 32.84
N ALA A 122 -2.98 0.10 32.31
CA ALA A 122 -3.47 -0.33 30.99
C ALA A 122 -2.58 0.23 29.86
N VAL A 123 -1.68 -0.59 29.33
CA VAL A 123 -0.96 -0.30 28.08
C VAL A 123 -2.01 -0.18 26.96
N THR A 124 -2.25 1.06 26.51
CA THR A 124 -3.14 1.30 25.37
C THR A 124 -2.39 0.91 24.10
N ILE A 125 -2.68 -0.29 23.58
CA ILE A 125 -2.19 -0.71 22.27
C ILE A 125 -2.97 0.10 21.23
N THR A 126 -2.29 1.02 20.55
CA THR A 126 -2.87 1.73 19.41
C THR A 126 -2.44 1.02 18.14
N PRO A 127 -3.35 0.36 17.39
CA PRO A 127 -2.98 -0.28 16.14
C PRO A 127 -2.58 0.78 15.11
N GLN A 128 -1.45 0.55 14.44
CA GLN A 128 -1.08 1.25 13.23
C GLN A 128 -1.81 0.62 12.06
N VAL A 129 -2.48 1.44 11.24
CA VAL A 129 -3.23 0.97 10.07
C VAL A 129 -2.70 1.66 8.81
N PRO A 130 -2.30 0.91 7.76
CA PRO A 130 -2.04 1.49 6.45
C PRO A 130 -3.35 2.03 5.87
N VAL A 131 -3.35 3.32 5.55
CA VAL A 131 -4.52 4.02 5.00
C VAL A 131 -4.33 4.44 3.55
N ILE A 132 -3.09 4.60 3.11
CA ILE A 132 -2.78 4.72 1.68
C ILE A 132 -1.66 3.75 1.36
N THR A 133 -1.81 3.01 0.26
CA THR A 133 -0.76 2.18 -0.32
C THR A 133 -0.43 2.70 -1.71
N ILE A 134 0.86 2.87 -1.98
CA ILE A 134 1.34 3.47 -3.22
C ILE A 134 2.39 2.55 -3.84
N LEU A 135 2.15 2.08 -5.05
CA LEU A 135 3.19 1.42 -5.83
C LEU A 135 3.99 2.50 -6.54
N MET A 136 5.30 2.57 -6.32
CA MET A 136 6.16 3.59 -6.91
C MET A 136 7.30 2.94 -7.70
N SER A 137 7.49 3.35 -8.95
CA SER A 137 8.62 2.88 -9.79
C SER A 137 9.90 3.71 -9.60
N GLY A 138 9.80 4.83 -8.87
CA GLY A 138 10.88 5.77 -8.64
C GLY A 138 10.81 6.39 -7.25
N LYS A 139 11.93 6.94 -6.79
CA LYS A 139 12.08 7.53 -5.44
C LYS A 139 12.83 8.86 -5.41
N ARG A 140 12.82 9.61 -6.50
CA ARG A 140 13.44 10.94 -6.54
C ARG A 140 12.46 11.95 -5.94
N LYS A 141 12.97 13.14 -5.61
CA LYS A 141 12.14 14.24 -5.07
C LYS A 141 10.89 14.49 -5.90
N LYS A 142 11.01 14.56 -7.23
CA LYS A 142 9.86 14.77 -8.13
C LYS A 142 8.80 13.67 -8.05
N ASP A 143 9.20 12.43 -7.78
CA ASP A 143 8.28 11.31 -7.63
C ASP A 143 7.44 11.48 -6.37
N TYR A 144 8.10 11.76 -5.24
CA TYR A 144 7.41 12.03 -3.97
C TYR A 144 6.53 13.28 -4.03
N VAL A 145 7.01 14.38 -4.62
CA VAL A 145 6.20 15.60 -4.79
C VAL A 145 4.93 15.32 -5.58
N ALA A 146 5.02 14.61 -6.72
CA ALA A 146 3.85 14.27 -7.52
C ALA A 146 2.88 13.36 -6.77
N VAL A 147 3.39 12.36 -6.06
CA VAL A 147 2.58 11.45 -5.23
C VAL A 147 1.87 12.20 -4.10
N PHE A 148 2.58 13.02 -3.33
CA PHE A 148 1.97 13.77 -2.23
C PHE A 148 0.99 14.84 -2.72
N ALA A 149 1.26 15.50 -3.84
CA ALA A 149 0.29 16.41 -4.46
C ALA A 149 -1.00 15.67 -4.81
N ALA A 150 -0.91 14.51 -5.45
CA ALA A 150 -2.08 13.69 -5.77
C ALA A 150 -2.83 13.21 -4.51
N VAL A 151 -2.11 12.84 -3.44
CA VAL A 151 -2.74 12.50 -2.15
C VAL A 151 -3.47 13.70 -1.55
N LEU A 152 -2.88 14.88 -1.54
CA LEU A 152 -3.52 16.09 -1.02
C LEU A 152 -4.76 16.48 -1.83
N GLU A 153 -4.69 16.37 -3.16
CA GLU A 153 -5.86 16.57 -4.04
C GLU A 153 -6.98 15.59 -3.69
N LEU A 154 -6.68 14.29 -3.54
CA LEU A 154 -7.66 13.27 -3.14
C LEU A 154 -8.30 13.59 -1.78
N LEU A 155 -7.52 14.10 -0.83
CA LEU A 155 -8.03 14.46 0.48
C LEU A 155 -8.90 15.73 0.45
N SER A 156 -8.71 16.60 -0.55
CA SER A 156 -9.34 17.92 -0.68
C SER A 156 -10.62 17.96 -1.51
N GLN A 157 -11.00 16.86 -2.18
CA GLN A 157 -12.15 16.81 -3.11
C GLN A 157 -13.49 17.32 -2.53
N ASP A 158 -13.70 17.20 -1.22
CA ASP A 158 -14.93 17.65 -0.54
C ASP A 158 -14.83 19.06 0.08
N GLY A 159 -13.84 19.87 -0.32
CA GLY A 159 -13.53 21.15 0.31
C GLY A 159 -12.96 21.03 1.74
N LYS A 160 -12.64 19.80 2.17
CA LYS A 160 -12.08 19.51 3.50
C LYS A 160 -10.57 19.35 3.40
N GLN A 161 -9.83 20.04 4.25
CA GLN A 161 -8.37 19.92 4.33
C GLN A 161 -7.95 18.80 5.30
N PRO A 162 -6.83 18.12 5.05
CA PRO A 162 -6.26 17.19 6.02
C PRO A 162 -5.81 17.94 7.28
N LYS A 163 -5.99 17.34 8.46
CA LYS A 163 -5.58 17.90 9.76
C LYS A 163 -4.13 17.58 10.14
N VAL A 164 -3.33 17.11 9.18
CA VAL A 164 -1.95 16.69 9.42
C VAL A 164 -1.12 17.86 9.95
N MET A 165 -0.37 17.61 11.01
CA MET A 165 0.55 18.57 11.63
C MET A 165 1.98 18.02 11.66
N GLU A 166 2.12 16.69 11.72
CA GLU A 166 3.42 16.01 11.74
C GLU A 166 3.38 14.83 10.75
N PHE A 167 4.47 14.64 10.01
CA PHE A 167 4.69 13.47 9.18
C PHE A 167 6.04 12.85 9.55
N MET A 168 6.00 11.65 10.10
CA MET A 168 7.19 10.90 10.54
C MET A 168 7.51 9.82 9.54
N MET A 169 8.79 9.62 9.24
CA MET A 169 9.23 8.55 8.37
C MET A 169 10.73 8.34 8.52
N ASP A 170 11.24 7.21 8.04
CA ASP A 170 12.68 6.94 8.03
C ASP A 170 13.46 7.91 7.13
N PHE A 171 14.77 7.99 7.29
CA PHE A 171 15.55 8.93 6.48
C PHE A 171 15.63 8.45 5.02
N GLU A 172 14.97 9.17 4.11
CA GLU A 172 15.09 9.02 2.66
C GLU A 172 15.43 10.38 2.05
N ALA A 173 16.67 10.57 1.62
CA ALA A 173 17.23 11.87 1.24
C ALA A 173 16.35 12.68 0.25
N ALA A 174 15.71 12.00 -0.69
CA ALA A 174 14.84 12.63 -1.69
C ALA A 174 13.56 13.29 -1.12
N MET A 175 13.12 12.89 0.08
CA MET A 175 11.95 13.47 0.75
C MET A 175 12.30 14.59 1.74
N TRP A 176 13.57 14.68 2.15
CA TRP A 176 14.04 15.70 3.11
C TRP A 176 14.69 16.92 2.42
N GLN A 177 14.65 16.98 1.09
CA GLN A 177 15.17 18.07 0.25
C GLN A 177 14.04 18.92 -0.33
#